data_AF-A0A8K0RFM2-F1
#
_entry.id   AF-A0A8K0RFM2-F1
#
_cell.length_a   1.000
_cell.length_b   1.000
_cell.length_c   1.000
_cell.angle_alpha   90.00
_cell.angle_beta   90.00
_cell.angle_gamma   90.00
#
_symmetry.space_group_name_H-M   'P 1'
#
loop_
_entity.id
_entity.type
_entity.pdbx_description
1 polymer ?
#
loop_
_entity_poly.entity_id
_entity_poly.type
_entity_poly.pdbx_seq_one_letter_code
_entity_poly.pdbx_strand_id
1 'polypeptide(L)'
;MWDAGKIRVEPELSLQPWGQWDLQQSLNAWDELIAAIEERMPVRPEQTSGATTLVETTVAERWCDHPFQRAFLTQARVPNNPTMYIAPGVKPWSSSTFEAIHANEPINSERRLAIGNKPTDDPQRESHRDRDLAPVLLFASDTTVARPASRRFDNFWGRGSVLLERRAGLYLYPEEEWGDAVLFVDGKRPDTLFTYQNGWCPWMHVRPLATLREVLTFWKFLVVDGVWQVDEHGVGGGEGYFDELDGSRKVAELGGTQTVVDFRAPWSVAPAY
;
A
#
# COMPACT_ATOMS: atom_id res chain seq x y z
N MET A 1 9.57 -18.03 7.08
CA MET A 1 9.81 -17.62 8.48
C MET A 1 9.36 -16.17 8.57
N TRP A 2 8.27 -15.86 9.28
CA TRP A 2 7.67 -14.51 9.26
C TRP A 2 8.52 -13.40 9.93
N ASP A 3 9.56 -13.79 10.66
CA ASP A 3 10.31 -12.89 11.56
C ASP A 3 11.83 -13.02 11.43
N ALA A 4 12.35 -13.44 10.26
CA ALA A 4 13.78 -13.52 10.04
C ALA A 4 14.40 -12.10 10.10
N GLY A 5 15.01 -11.76 11.24
CA GLY A 5 15.71 -10.48 11.45
C GLY A 5 14.88 -9.35 12.04
N LYS A 6 13.62 -9.59 12.46
CA LYS A 6 12.81 -8.59 13.17
C LYS A 6 13.12 -8.50 14.67
N ILE A 7 13.64 -9.56 15.26
CA ILE A 7 14.00 -9.59 16.69
C ILE A 7 15.41 -9.02 16.87
N ARG A 8 15.54 -7.94 17.66
CA ARG A 8 16.82 -7.42 18.17
C ARG A 8 17.00 -7.82 19.62
N VAL A 9 18.25 -8.14 19.98
CA VAL A 9 18.62 -8.64 21.31
C VAL A 9 19.31 -7.56 22.16
N GLU A 10 19.62 -6.37 21.64
CA GLU A 10 20.41 -5.37 22.37
C GLU A 10 19.79 -3.96 22.35
N PRO A 11 19.72 -3.24 23.50
CA PRO A 11 20.03 -3.68 24.87
C PRO A 11 18.90 -4.47 25.57
N GLU A 12 17.71 -4.54 24.96
CA GLU A 12 16.57 -5.35 25.39
C GLU A 12 15.96 -6.07 24.18
N LEU A 13 15.26 -7.19 24.42
CA LEU A 13 14.51 -7.91 23.40
C LEU A 13 13.46 -6.96 22.81
N SER A 14 13.65 -6.52 21.56
CA SER A 14 12.74 -5.61 20.88
C SER A 14 12.40 -6.14 19.49
N LEU A 15 11.14 -5.97 19.10
CA LEU A 15 10.68 -6.27 17.75
C LEU A 15 10.82 -5.00 16.90
N GLN A 16 11.53 -5.10 15.78
CA GLN A 16 11.57 -4.02 14.80
C GLN A 16 10.29 -4.04 13.96
N PRO A 17 9.74 -2.88 13.59
CA PRO A 17 8.57 -2.81 12.73
C PRO A 17 8.77 -3.51 11.38
N TRP A 18 9.99 -3.50 10.84
CA TRP A 18 10.39 -4.16 9.61
C TRP A 18 11.90 -4.40 9.61
N GLY A 19 12.36 -5.39 8.83
CA GLY A 19 13.76 -5.71 8.61
C GLY A 19 14.13 -5.72 7.13
N GLN A 20 15.43 -5.90 6.84
CA GLN A 20 15.95 -5.92 5.46
C GLN A 20 15.28 -6.99 4.59
N TRP A 21 14.90 -8.12 5.20
CA TRP A 21 14.19 -9.18 4.50
C TRP A 21 12.81 -8.73 4.03
N ASP A 22 12.01 -8.07 4.88
CA ASP A 22 10.65 -7.59 4.52
C ASP A 22 10.71 -6.59 3.36
N LEU A 23 11.68 -5.68 3.42
CA LEU A 23 11.94 -4.72 2.34
C LEU A 23 12.30 -5.46 1.04
N GLN A 24 13.24 -6.41 1.09
CA GLN A 24 13.64 -7.15 -0.10
C GLN A 24 12.49 -7.97 -0.70
N GLN A 25 11.65 -8.59 0.13
CA GLN A 25 10.48 -9.32 -0.35
C GLN A 25 9.46 -8.38 -1.03
N SER A 26 9.26 -7.19 -0.47
CA SER A 26 8.37 -6.19 -1.07
C SER A 26 8.93 -5.64 -2.38
N LEU A 27 10.23 -5.41 -2.47
CA LEU A 27 10.91 -4.99 -3.71
C LEU A 27 10.85 -6.09 -4.78
N ASN A 28 11.04 -7.36 -4.42
CA ASN A 28 10.90 -8.46 -5.35
C ASN A 28 9.45 -8.58 -5.87
N ALA A 29 8.46 -8.49 -4.97
CA ALA A 29 7.05 -8.54 -5.35
C ALA A 29 6.66 -7.35 -6.25
N TRP A 30 7.23 -6.17 -6.00
CA TRP A 30 7.12 -5.00 -6.87
C TRP A 30 7.68 -5.29 -8.26
N ASP A 31 8.93 -5.73 -8.35
CA ASP A 31 9.60 -5.99 -9.63
C ASP A 31 8.85 -7.01 -10.47
N GLU A 32 8.37 -8.08 -9.83
CA GLU A 32 7.56 -9.13 -10.45
C GLU A 32 6.20 -8.65 -10.93
N LEU A 33 5.52 -7.78 -10.17
CA LEU A 33 4.26 -7.17 -10.60
C LEU A 33 4.49 -6.29 -11.84
N ILE A 34 5.47 -5.40 -11.79
CA ILE A 34 5.76 -4.48 -12.89
C ILE A 34 6.14 -5.28 -14.14
N ALA A 35 6.95 -6.34 -14.02
CA ALA A 35 7.29 -7.21 -15.14
C ALA A 35 6.05 -7.90 -15.73
N ALA A 36 5.16 -8.43 -14.88
CA ALA A 36 3.94 -9.10 -15.32
C ALA A 36 2.97 -8.19 -16.07
N ILE A 37 2.93 -6.89 -15.73
CA ILE A 37 2.17 -5.87 -16.45
C ILE A 37 2.86 -5.55 -17.78
N GLU A 38 4.13 -5.18 -17.75
CA GLU A 38 4.92 -4.80 -18.94
C GLU A 38 4.93 -5.90 -20.02
N GLU A 39 4.98 -7.16 -19.62
CA GLU A 39 4.94 -8.32 -20.53
C GLU A 39 3.60 -8.48 -21.25
N ARG A 40 2.49 -8.03 -20.63
CA ARG A 40 1.13 -8.09 -21.17
C ARG A 40 0.71 -6.84 -21.93
N MET A 41 1.47 -5.76 -21.83
CA MET A 41 1.18 -4.54 -22.59
C MET A 41 1.25 -4.82 -24.11
N PRO A 42 0.32 -4.28 -24.92
CA PRO A 42 0.31 -4.48 -26.38
C PRO A 42 1.59 -4.01 -27.06
N VAL A 43 2.16 -2.90 -26.57
CA VAL A 43 3.45 -2.37 -26.99
C VAL A 43 4.39 -2.49 -25.81
N ARG A 44 5.44 -3.29 -25.96
CA ARG A 44 6.45 -3.44 -24.90
C ARG A 44 7.20 -2.11 -24.75
N PRO A 45 7.23 -1.52 -23.55
CA PRO A 45 7.98 -0.31 -23.32
C PRO A 45 9.48 -0.60 -23.50
N GLU A 46 10.20 0.37 -24.04
CA GLU A 46 11.65 0.26 -24.20
C GLU A 46 12.30 0.14 -22.82
N GLN A 47 13.27 -0.78 -22.71
CA GLN A 47 14.01 -0.96 -21.47
C GLN A 47 14.80 0.31 -21.16
N THR A 48 14.45 0.99 -20.08
CA THR A 48 15.21 2.14 -19.62
C THR A 48 16.51 1.63 -18.99
N SER A 49 17.62 1.84 -19.68
CA SER A 49 18.96 1.45 -19.20
C SER A 49 19.43 2.45 -18.14
N GLY A 50 18.91 2.33 -16.92
CA GLY A 50 19.32 3.14 -15.79
C GLY A 50 18.77 2.59 -14.48
N ALA A 51 19.56 2.67 -13.41
CA ALA A 51 19.09 2.38 -12.05
C ALA A 51 18.26 3.57 -11.53
N THR A 52 17.09 3.78 -12.10
CA THR A 52 16.13 4.78 -11.65
C THR A 52 15.17 4.19 -10.62
N THR A 53 14.94 4.96 -9.55
CA THR A 53 14.05 4.61 -8.44
C THR A 53 12.75 5.41 -8.54
N LEU A 54 11.66 4.91 -7.95
CA LEU A 54 10.36 5.60 -7.97
C LEU A 54 10.45 7.05 -7.48
N VAL A 55 11.19 7.25 -6.38
CA VAL A 55 11.46 8.57 -5.81
C VAL A 55 12.96 8.73 -5.56
N GLU A 56 13.50 9.89 -5.90
CA GLU A 56 14.88 10.26 -5.59
C GLU A 56 15.11 10.32 -4.08
N THR A 57 16.28 9.89 -3.63
CA THR A 57 16.64 9.85 -2.19
C THR A 57 16.45 11.20 -1.50
N THR A 58 16.85 12.30 -2.15
CA THR A 58 16.72 13.67 -1.60
C THR A 58 15.26 14.10 -1.43
N VAL A 59 14.37 13.70 -2.34
CA VAL A 59 12.93 13.97 -2.27
C VAL A 59 12.31 13.11 -1.16
N ALA A 60 12.67 11.83 -1.08
CA ALA A 60 12.17 10.93 -0.04
C ALA A 60 12.65 11.33 1.36
N GLU A 61 13.89 11.77 1.54
CA GLU A 61 14.42 12.29 2.80
C GLU A 61 13.66 13.53 3.29
N ARG A 62 13.17 14.36 2.38
CA ARG A 62 12.42 15.59 2.69
C ARG A 62 10.99 15.31 3.15
N TRP A 63 10.33 14.31 2.55
CA TRP A 63 8.88 14.15 2.63
C TRP A 63 8.40 12.83 3.27
N CYS A 64 9.25 11.79 3.33
CA CYS A 64 8.89 10.51 3.93
C CYS A 64 9.29 10.45 5.41
N ASP A 65 8.30 10.57 6.29
CA ASP A 65 8.48 10.33 7.73
C ASP A 65 8.52 8.83 8.07
N HIS A 66 7.90 7.99 7.24
CA HIS A 66 7.83 6.56 7.46
C HIS A 66 9.10 5.85 6.92
N PRO A 67 9.88 5.15 7.76
CA PRO A 67 11.18 4.60 7.36
C PRO A 67 11.06 3.51 6.28
N PHE A 68 10.04 2.64 6.36
CA PHE A 68 9.79 1.63 5.32
C PHE A 68 9.40 2.28 3.98
N GLN A 69 8.45 3.22 3.96
CA GLN A 69 8.07 3.98 2.77
C GLN A 69 9.29 4.59 2.09
N ARG A 70 10.13 5.29 2.87
CA ARG A 70 11.37 5.89 2.36
C ARG A 70 12.26 4.82 1.73
N ALA A 71 12.57 3.76 2.47
CA ALA A 71 13.46 2.71 2.00
C ALA A 71 12.95 2.01 0.73
N PHE A 72 11.63 1.76 0.66
CA PHE A 72 10.99 1.14 -0.49
C PHE A 72 10.99 2.07 -1.70
N LEU A 73 10.54 3.33 -1.57
CA LEU A 73 10.43 4.25 -2.72
C LEU A 73 11.79 4.63 -3.33
N THR A 74 12.87 4.65 -2.52
CA THR A 74 14.23 4.93 -3.00
C THR A 74 14.97 3.70 -3.53
N GLN A 75 14.34 2.52 -3.58
CA GLN A 75 14.95 1.29 -4.09
C GLN A 75 14.08 0.58 -5.12
N ALA A 76 12.75 0.75 -5.06
CA ALA A 76 11.82 0.22 -6.03
C ALA A 76 12.10 0.80 -7.41
N ARG A 77 12.22 -0.07 -8.42
CA ARG A 77 12.48 0.34 -9.80
C ARG A 77 11.31 1.14 -10.36
N VAL A 78 11.62 2.08 -11.25
CA VAL A 78 10.60 2.75 -12.07
C VAL A 78 10.10 1.77 -13.15
N PRO A 79 8.78 1.73 -13.43
CA PRO A 79 8.28 1.04 -14.62
C PRO A 79 8.83 1.66 -15.90
N ASN A 80 9.06 0.86 -16.93
CA ASN A 80 9.55 1.35 -18.23
C ASN A 80 8.54 2.28 -18.92
N ASN A 81 7.24 2.18 -18.58
CA ASN A 81 6.24 3.20 -18.90
C ASN A 81 5.95 4.07 -17.64
N PRO A 82 6.40 5.33 -17.57
CA PRO A 82 6.22 6.20 -16.40
C PRO A 82 4.77 6.56 -16.07
N THR A 83 3.84 6.34 -17.00
CA THR A 83 2.41 6.64 -16.84
C THR A 83 1.57 5.41 -16.51
N MET A 84 2.23 4.27 -16.30
CA MET A 84 1.59 2.97 -16.16
C MET A 84 0.76 2.85 -14.88
N TYR A 85 -0.46 2.33 -15.01
CA TYR A 85 -1.28 1.89 -13.89
C TYR A 85 -0.83 0.50 -13.40
N ILE A 86 -0.70 0.36 -12.09
CA ILE A 86 -0.26 -0.89 -11.42
C ILE A 86 -1.43 -1.70 -10.85
N ALA A 87 -2.58 -1.05 -10.71
CA ALA A 87 -3.88 -1.60 -10.38
C ALA A 87 -4.95 -0.65 -10.96
N PRO A 88 -6.23 -1.05 -11.02
CA PRO A 88 -7.28 -0.20 -11.60
C PRO A 88 -7.30 1.20 -10.97
N GLY A 89 -7.00 2.24 -11.76
CA GLY A 89 -6.94 3.62 -11.30
C GLY A 89 -5.86 3.95 -10.28
N VAL A 90 -4.81 3.12 -10.10
CA VAL A 90 -3.70 3.33 -9.15
C VAL A 90 -2.38 3.45 -9.91
N LYS A 91 -1.59 4.47 -9.58
CA LYS A 91 -0.27 4.73 -10.20
C LYS A 91 0.88 4.67 -9.19
N PRO A 92 2.09 4.26 -9.62
CA PRO A 92 3.30 4.50 -8.87
C PRO A 92 3.59 6.00 -8.76
N TRP A 93 4.40 6.35 -7.76
CA TRP A 93 4.98 7.68 -7.67
C TRP A 93 6.09 7.89 -8.69
N SER A 94 6.21 9.13 -9.15
CA SER A 94 7.45 9.72 -9.62
C SER A 94 7.94 10.75 -8.60
N SER A 95 9.23 11.09 -8.59
CA SER A 95 9.74 12.18 -7.75
C SER A 95 8.94 13.48 -7.93
N SER A 96 8.58 13.83 -9.16
CA SER A 96 7.84 15.05 -9.48
C SER A 96 6.41 15.04 -8.93
N THR A 97 5.68 13.94 -9.08
CA THR A 97 4.29 13.84 -8.61
C THR A 97 4.24 13.72 -7.08
N PHE A 98 5.18 12.98 -6.50
CA PHE A 98 5.32 12.84 -5.05
C PHE A 98 5.60 14.19 -4.38
N GLU A 99 6.61 14.92 -4.88
CA GLU A 99 6.96 16.23 -4.33
C GLU A 99 5.84 17.25 -4.53
N ALA A 100 5.21 17.30 -5.71
CA ALA A 100 4.12 18.25 -5.98
C ALA A 100 2.96 18.10 -4.99
N ILE A 101 2.54 16.87 -4.69
CA ILE A 101 1.43 16.62 -3.75
C ILE A 101 1.81 17.00 -2.32
N HIS A 102 3.02 16.67 -1.87
CA HIS A 102 3.45 17.01 -0.50
C HIS A 102 3.69 18.52 -0.32
N ALA A 103 4.23 19.18 -1.35
CA ALA A 103 4.48 20.61 -1.34
C ALA A 103 3.18 21.43 -1.37
N ASN A 104 2.16 20.95 -2.10
CA ASN A 104 0.86 21.62 -2.19
C ASN A 104 -0.03 21.42 -0.96
N GLU A 105 0.29 20.46 -0.09
CA GLU A 105 -0.50 20.22 1.10
C GLU A 105 -0.45 21.43 2.05
N PRO A 106 -1.61 22.05 2.36
CA PRO A 106 -1.66 23.18 3.28
C PRO A 106 -1.13 22.81 4.67
N ILE A 107 -0.39 23.74 5.29
CA ILE A 107 0.13 23.55 6.65
C ILE A 107 -0.98 23.31 7.69
N ASN A 108 -2.18 23.84 7.43
CA ASN A 108 -3.38 23.69 8.24
C ASN A 108 -4.33 22.61 7.71
N SER A 109 -3.87 21.71 6.85
CA SER A 109 -4.66 20.56 6.42
C SER A 109 -5.05 19.70 7.63
N GLU A 110 -6.25 19.14 7.58
CA GLU A 110 -6.79 18.28 8.64
C GLU A 110 -5.82 17.14 8.98
N ARG A 111 -5.18 16.53 7.97
CA ARG A 111 -4.14 15.52 8.15
C ARG A 111 -2.97 16.02 8.98
N ARG A 112 -2.31 17.12 8.58
CA ARG A 112 -1.19 17.67 9.35
C ARG A 112 -1.59 18.06 10.76
N LEU A 113 -2.83 18.50 10.94
CA LEU A 113 -3.38 18.79 12.26
C LEU A 113 -3.73 17.51 13.04
N ALA A 114 -4.00 16.37 12.42
CA ALA A 114 -4.38 15.13 13.11
C ALA A 114 -3.17 14.28 13.55
N ILE A 115 -1.99 14.54 12.99
CA ILE A 115 -0.75 13.78 13.21
C ILE A 115 0.14 14.51 14.21
N GLY A 116 0.85 13.75 15.06
CA GLY A 116 1.74 14.30 16.07
C GLY A 116 1.08 14.44 17.45
N ASN A 117 1.93 14.48 18.48
CA ASN A 117 1.54 14.81 19.84
C ASN A 117 1.33 16.33 19.99
N LYS A 118 0.15 16.74 20.48
CA LYS A 118 -0.14 18.13 20.79
C LYS A 118 -0.10 18.38 22.29
N PRO A 119 0.36 19.55 22.76
CA PRO A 119 0.36 19.91 24.17
C PRO A 119 -1.02 19.88 24.87
N THR A 120 -2.10 19.84 24.08
CA THR A 120 -3.50 19.82 24.56
C THR A 120 -4.16 18.45 24.44
N ASP A 121 -3.43 17.42 24.00
CA ASP A 121 -3.99 16.09 23.87
C ASP A 121 -4.32 15.53 25.28
N ASP A 122 -5.46 14.86 25.40
CA ASP A 122 -5.82 14.13 26.62
C ASP A 122 -4.80 13.00 26.81
N PRO A 123 -4.24 12.72 28.00
CA PRO A 123 -3.33 11.59 28.21
C PRO A 123 -3.86 10.22 27.76
N GLN A 124 -5.18 10.04 27.61
CA GLN A 124 -5.81 8.83 27.04
C GLN A 124 -5.90 8.84 25.50
N ARG A 125 -5.71 10.02 24.87
CA ARG A 125 -5.63 10.25 23.42
C ARG A 125 -4.22 10.58 22.95
N GLU A 126 -3.32 10.91 23.87
CA GLU A 126 -1.88 10.88 23.67
C GLU A 126 -1.55 9.47 23.17
N SER A 127 -1.04 9.41 21.96
CA SER A 127 -0.36 8.20 21.53
C SER A 127 0.81 8.03 22.51
N HIS A 128 0.72 7.06 23.42
CA HIS A 128 1.73 6.80 24.46
C HIS A 128 3.11 6.41 23.94
N ARG A 129 3.38 6.61 22.64
CA ARG A 129 4.52 6.05 21.93
C ARG A 129 5.10 7.11 21.01
N ASP A 130 6.42 7.25 21.10
CA ASP A 130 7.24 8.35 20.60
C ASP A 130 7.22 8.61 19.08
N ARG A 131 6.33 7.99 18.30
CA ARG A 131 6.20 8.22 16.85
C ARG A 131 4.76 8.03 16.40
N ASP A 132 4.02 9.12 16.28
CA ASP A 132 2.77 9.23 15.53
C ASP A 132 2.98 8.89 14.05
N LEU A 133 3.22 7.62 13.72
CA LEU A 133 3.07 7.17 12.35
C LEU A 133 1.57 7.26 12.07
N ALA A 134 1.20 8.17 11.20
CA ALA A 134 -0.11 8.14 10.57
C ALA A 134 -0.05 7.17 9.39
N PRO A 135 -1.19 6.69 8.89
CA PRO A 135 -1.19 6.01 7.61
C PRO A 135 -0.57 6.91 6.53
N VAL A 136 0.38 6.37 5.76
CA VAL A 136 1.06 7.13 4.70
C VAL A 136 0.71 6.58 3.33
N LEU A 137 0.42 7.47 2.38
CA LEU A 137 0.01 7.08 1.04
C LEU A 137 1.21 6.51 0.27
N LEU A 138 1.17 5.21 -0.03
CA LEU A 138 2.24 4.53 -0.75
C LEU A 138 2.01 4.57 -2.27
N PHE A 139 0.80 4.31 -2.73
CA PHE A 139 0.42 4.44 -4.14
C PHE A 139 -0.91 5.14 -4.28
N ALA A 140 -0.91 6.28 -4.97
CA ALA A 140 -2.10 7.10 -5.17
C ALA A 140 -3.02 6.52 -6.24
N SER A 141 -4.32 6.59 -5.95
CA SER A 141 -5.33 6.56 -7.00
C SER A 141 -5.53 7.96 -7.60
N ASP A 142 -6.06 8.00 -8.82
CA ASP A 142 -6.50 9.25 -9.45
C ASP A 142 -7.75 9.85 -8.77
N THR A 143 -8.36 9.12 -7.82
CA THR A 143 -9.54 9.57 -7.06
C THR A 143 -9.21 10.37 -5.81
N THR A 144 -10.18 11.21 -5.46
CA THR A 144 -10.35 11.72 -4.11
C THR A 144 -11.58 11.12 -3.46
N VAL A 145 -11.51 10.92 -2.15
CA VAL A 145 -12.56 10.35 -1.32
C VAL A 145 -13.10 11.44 -0.40
N ALA A 146 -14.37 11.78 -0.57
CA ALA A 146 -14.98 12.83 0.22
C ALA A 146 -14.95 12.50 1.73
N ARG A 147 -15.17 11.24 2.10
CA ARG A 147 -14.95 10.70 3.45
C ARG A 147 -14.56 9.23 3.35
N PRO A 148 -13.44 8.77 3.95
CA PRO A 148 -13.16 7.35 4.02
C PRO A 148 -14.22 6.64 4.86
N ALA A 149 -14.67 5.46 4.42
CA ALA A 149 -15.68 4.68 5.15
C ALA A 149 -15.14 4.16 6.50
N SER A 150 -13.83 4.12 6.66
CA SER A 150 -13.16 3.64 7.85
C SER A 150 -12.80 4.75 8.83
N ARG A 151 -13.18 4.52 10.09
CA ARG A 151 -12.81 5.38 11.21
C ARG A 151 -11.30 5.48 11.42
N ARG A 152 -10.52 4.51 10.91
CA ARG A 152 -9.05 4.53 10.98
C ARG A 152 -8.45 5.68 10.18
N PHE A 153 -9.17 6.21 9.18
CA PHE A 153 -8.70 7.29 8.32
C PHE A 153 -9.56 8.56 8.39
N ASP A 154 -10.86 8.46 8.70
CA ASP A 154 -11.76 9.64 8.79
C ASP A 154 -11.75 10.30 10.17
N ASN A 155 -11.40 9.52 11.20
CA ASN A 155 -11.42 9.97 12.58
C ASN A 155 -10.27 9.35 13.36
N PHE A 156 -9.04 9.60 12.89
CA PHE A 156 -7.83 9.05 13.48
C PHE A 156 -7.71 9.52 14.94
N TRP A 157 -7.95 8.61 15.87
CA TRP A 157 -7.96 8.87 17.32
C TRP A 157 -8.85 10.04 17.77
N GLY A 158 -9.95 10.30 17.06
CA GLY A 158 -10.83 11.42 17.41
C GLY A 158 -10.38 12.79 16.88
N ARG A 159 -9.31 12.85 16.07
CA ARG A 159 -8.65 14.10 15.65
C ARG A 159 -8.99 14.55 14.22
N GLY A 160 -9.62 13.70 13.42
CA GLY A 160 -10.03 13.99 12.04
C GLY A 160 -9.36 13.11 11.00
N SER A 161 -9.47 13.52 9.75
CA SER A 161 -8.97 12.75 8.60
C SER A 161 -7.45 12.80 8.45
N VAL A 162 -6.84 11.66 8.12
CA VAL A 162 -5.38 11.51 7.90
C VAL A 162 -5.00 11.22 6.44
N LEU A 163 -5.93 11.35 5.50
CA LEU A 163 -5.64 11.11 4.08
C LEU A 163 -4.95 12.30 3.42
N LEU A 164 -3.78 12.05 2.84
CA LEU A 164 -3.07 13.04 2.01
C LEU A 164 -3.93 13.44 0.81
N GLU A 165 -4.25 14.74 0.71
CA GLU A 165 -5.19 15.31 -0.30
C GLU A 165 -6.54 14.59 -0.41
N ARG A 166 -6.97 13.88 0.65
CA ARG A 166 -8.14 12.99 0.59
C ARG A 166 -8.07 11.97 -0.56
N ARG A 167 -6.88 11.54 -0.98
CA ARG A 167 -6.75 10.58 -2.08
C ARG A 167 -7.14 9.18 -1.66
N ALA A 168 -7.67 8.43 -2.61
CA ALA A 168 -7.79 6.98 -2.47
C ALA A 168 -6.47 6.31 -2.85
N GLY A 169 -6.32 5.02 -2.55
CA GLY A 169 -5.13 4.25 -2.93
C GLY A 169 -4.64 3.32 -1.83
N LEU A 170 -3.40 2.86 -1.99
CA LEU A 170 -2.74 1.95 -1.06
C LEU A 170 -1.96 2.75 -0.02
N TYR A 171 -2.32 2.59 1.25
CA TYR A 171 -1.68 3.23 2.39
C TYR A 171 -0.87 2.21 3.18
N LEU A 172 0.31 2.59 3.66
CA LEU A 172 0.99 1.88 4.73
C LEU A 172 0.27 2.20 6.05
N TYR A 173 -0.07 1.17 6.81
CA TYR A 173 -0.74 1.31 8.10
C TYR A 173 0.30 1.39 9.22
N PRO A 174 0.13 2.30 10.19
CA PRO A 174 1.13 2.54 11.22
C PRO A 174 0.99 1.53 12.36
N GLU A 175 1.29 0.27 12.08
CA GLU A 175 1.33 -0.78 13.09
C GLU A 175 2.79 -1.00 13.51
N GLU A 176 3.06 -0.85 14.81
CA GLU A 176 4.43 -0.81 15.34
C GLU A 176 5.27 -2.05 15.07
N GLU A 177 4.62 -3.19 14.90
CA GLU A 177 5.28 -4.47 14.66
C GLU A 177 5.30 -4.83 13.17
N TRP A 178 4.63 -4.02 12.33
CA TRP A 178 4.34 -4.29 10.93
C TRP A 178 4.44 -3.02 10.09
N GLY A 179 5.65 -2.49 9.94
CA GLY A 179 5.92 -1.26 9.19
C GLY A 179 5.70 -1.39 7.67
N ASP A 180 5.48 -2.60 7.16
CA ASP A 180 5.13 -2.90 5.77
C ASP A 180 3.66 -3.31 5.59
N ALA A 181 2.85 -3.26 6.65
CA ALA A 181 1.42 -3.49 6.58
C ALA A 181 0.74 -2.42 5.71
N VAL A 182 -0.18 -2.84 4.86
CA VAL A 182 -0.90 -1.97 3.93
C VAL A 182 -2.40 -2.17 4.02
N LEU A 183 -3.10 -1.15 3.54
CA LEU A 183 -4.54 -1.12 3.47
C LEU A 183 -4.97 -0.25 2.28
N PHE A 184 -5.98 -0.73 1.54
CA PHE A 184 -6.50 -0.01 0.40
C PHE A 184 -7.74 0.81 0.78
N VAL A 185 -7.70 2.10 0.50
CA VAL A 185 -8.77 3.05 0.78
C VAL A 185 -9.44 3.42 -0.55
N ASP A 186 -10.72 3.06 -0.70
CA ASP A 186 -11.55 3.41 -1.87
C ASP A 186 -12.64 4.45 -1.55
N GLY A 187 -12.81 4.77 -0.26
CA GLY A 187 -13.79 5.74 0.24
C GLY A 187 -15.24 5.29 0.24
N LYS A 188 -15.56 4.11 -0.26
CA LYS A 188 -16.95 3.60 -0.39
C LYS A 188 -17.20 2.37 0.43
N ARG A 189 -16.21 1.50 0.58
CA ARG A 189 -16.30 0.28 1.38
C ARG A 189 -15.44 0.38 2.61
N PRO A 190 -15.75 -0.40 3.67
CA PRO A 190 -14.82 -0.59 4.76
C PRO A 190 -13.48 -1.02 4.16
N ASP A 191 -12.37 -0.47 4.67
CA ASP A 191 -10.98 -0.70 4.28
C ASP A 191 -10.53 -2.18 4.36
N THR A 192 -11.19 -3.02 3.60
CA THR A 192 -11.16 -4.49 3.70
C THR A 192 -10.94 -5.10 2.33
N LEU A 193 -10.66 -4.26 1.33
CA LEU A 193 -10.17 -4.69 0.03
C LEU A 193 -8.73 -5.14 0.23
N PHE A 194 -8.37 -6.33 -0.28
CA PHE A 194 -7.04 -6.93 -0.11
C PHE A 194 -6.66 -7.23 1.36
N THR A 195 -7.62 -7.73 2.15
CA THR A 195 -7.40 -8.16 3.55
C THR A 195 -7.59 -9.67 3.74
N TYR A 196 -7.43 -10.17 4.97
CA TYR A 196 -7.60 -11.59 5.31
C TYR A 196 -9.04 -11.97 5.65
N GLN A 197 -9.54 -13.09 5.11
CA GLN A 197 -10.73 -13.73 5.66
C GLN A 197 -10.33 -14.45 6.94
N ASN A 198 -10.97 -14.08 8.06
CA ASN A 198 -10.70 -14.64 9.39
C ASN A 198 -9.21 -14.58 9.76
N GLY A 199 -8.73 -13.39 10.14
CA GLY A 199 -7.35 -13.13 10.55
C GLY A 199 -6.90 -13.83 11.84
N TRP A 200 -7.22 -15.11 12.01
CA TRP A 200 -6.75 -15.93 13.11
C TRP A 200 -5.37 -16.49 12.76
N CYS A 201 -4.40 -16.25 13.63
CA CYS A 201 -3.06 -16.82 13.55
C CYS A 201 -2.90 -17.84 14.68
N PRO A 202 -2.37 -19.06 14.44
CA PRO A 202 -2.16 -20.03 15.52
C PRO A 202 -1.21 -19.54 16.63
N TRP A 203 -0.38 -18.54 16.31
CA TRP A 203 0.70 -18.04 17.16
C TRP A 203 0.45 -16.61 17.66
N MET A 204 -0.62 -15.94 17.21
CA MET A 204 -1.01 -14.58 17.61
C MET A 204 -2.54 -14.47 17.71
N HIS A 205 -3.05 -13.75 18.70
CA HIS A 205 -4.49 -13.61 18.90
C HIS A 205 -5.22 -12.97 17.70
N VAL A 206 -4.52 -12.14 16.92
CA VAL A 206 -5.03 -11.50 15.71
C VAL A 206 -3.88 -11.42 14.70
N ARG A 207 -4.15 -11.72 13.44
CA ARG A 207 -3.21 -11.53 12.33
C ARG A 207 -3.16 -10.05 11.96
N PRO A 208 -1.97 -9.47 11.74
CA PRO A 208 -1.83 -8.11 11.22
C PRO A 208 -2.54 -7.92 9.88
N LEU A 209 -2.66 -6.66 9.46
CA LEU A 209 -3.07 -6.33 8.10
C LEU A 209 -2.14 -6.98 7.05
N ALA A 210 -2.60 -7.02 5.80
CA ALA A 210 -1.80 -7.60 4.73
C ALA A 210 -0.50 -6.81 4.53
N THR A 211 0.62 -7.50 4.33
CA THR A 211 1.89 -6.85 4.01
C THR A 211 1.91 -6.37 2.56
N LEU A 212 2.74 -5.38 2.26
CA LEU A 212 2.90 -4.85 0.91
C LEU A 212 3.22 -5.97 -0.10
N ARG A 213 4.16 -6.86 0.24
CA ARG A 213 4.50 -8.00 -0.61
C ARG A 213 3.28 -8.87 -0.92
N GLU A 214 2.39 -9.13 0.04
CA GLU A 214 1.24 -10.01 -0.15
C GLU A 214 0.21 -9.38 -1.09
N VAL A 215 -0.02 -8.07 -0.93
CA VAL A 215 -0.90 -7.32 -1.83
C VAL A 215 -0.32 -7.26 -3.25
N LEU A 216 0.97 -6.95 -3.41
CA LEU A 216 1.63 -6.88 -4.72
C LEU A 216 1.68 -8.25 -5.42
N THR A 217 2.00 -9.31 -4.69
CA THR A 217 1.95 -10.69 -5.21
C THR A 217 0.53 -11.05 -5.65
N PHE A 218 -0.48 -10.65 -4.88
CA PHE A 218 -1.87 -10.89 -5.28
C PHE A 218 -2.27 -10.08 -6.53
N TRP A 219 -1.89 -8.82 -6.62
CA TRP A 219 -2.08 -8.01 -7.82
C TRP A 219 -1.42 -8.62 -9.05
N LYS A 220 -0.22 -9.18 -8.88
CA LYS A 220 0.45 -9.93 -9.95
C LYS A 220 -0.38 -11.12 -10.40
N PHE A 221 -0.95 -11.91 -9.48
CA PHE A 221 -1.84 -13.02 -9.85
C PHE A 221 -3.06 -12.54 -10.66
N LEU A 222 -3.68 -11.43 -10.25
CA LEU A 222 -4.82 -10.86 -10.99
C LEU A 222 -4.46 -10.45 -12.42
N VAL A 223 -3.27 -9.87 -12.62
CA VAL A 223 -2.73 -9.57 -13.95
C VAL A 223 -2.42 -10.86 -14.70
N VAL A 224 -1.79 -11.83 -14.03
CA VAL A 224 -1.32 -13.06 -14.66
C VAL A 224 -2.46 -13.90 -15.22
N ASP A 225 -3.51 -14.05 -14.42
CA ASP A 225 -4.69 -14.84 -14.77
C ASP A 225 -5.63 -14.08 -15.72
N GLY A 226 -5.36 -12.80 -16.01
CA GLY A 226 -6.21 -11.98 -16.86
C GLY A 226 -7.49 -11.50 -16.18
N VAL A 227 -7.58 -11.57 -14.85
CA VAL A 227 -8.66 -10.93 -14.08
C VAL A 227 -8.59 -9.42 -14.24
N TRP A 228 -7.37 -8.88 -14.19
CA TRP A 228 -7.05 -7.51 -14.55
C TRP A 228 -6.56 -7.48 -16.00
N GLN A 229 -7.32 -6.79 -16.83
CA GLN A 229 -6.95 -6.55 -18.23
C GLN A 229 -5.81 -5.54 -18.28
N VAL A 230 -4.91 -5.71 -19.25
CA VAL A 230 -3.75 -4.81 -19.43
C VAL A 230 -3.81 -4.23 -20.84
N ASP A 231 -3.71 -2.90 -20.93
CA ASP A 231 -3.72 -2.12 -22.17
C ASP A 231 -2.41 -1.30 -22.31
N GLU A 232 -2.35 -0.37 -23.26
CA GLU A 232 -1.18 0.50 -23.48
C GLU A 232 -0.82 1.40 -22.28
N HIS A 233 -1.71 1.54 -21.31
CA HIS A 233 -1.53 2.33 -20.09
C HIS A 233 -1.26 1.45 -18.85
N GLY A 234 -1.11 0.13 -19.00
CA GLY A 234 -0.90 -0.79 -17.89
C GLY A 234 -2.20 -1.48 -17.48
N VAL A 235 -2.43 -1.65 -16.17
CA VAL A 235 -3.66 -2.27 -15.69
C VAL A 235 -4.87 -1.40 -16.02
N GLY A 236 -5.74 -1.92 -16.88
CA GLY A 236 -6.95 -1.27 -17.33
C GLY A 236 -8.03 -1.24 -16.25
N GLY A 237 -8.95 -0.29 -16.39
CA GLY A 237 -9.99 0.00 -15.42
C GLY A 237 -9.66 1.23 -14.59
N GLY A 238 -10.65 2.12 -14.46
CA GLY A 238 -10.57 3.28 -13.58
C GLY A 238 -11.00 2.94 -12.16
N GLU A 239 -11.10 3.99 -11.35
CA GLU A 239 -11.59 3.94 -9.96
C GLU A 239 -12.92 3.18 -9.76
N GLY A 240 -13.83 3.28 -10.73
CA GLY A 240 -15.13 2.61 -10.72
C GLY A 240 -15.03 1.09 -10.76
N TYR A 241 -13.86 0.53 -11.11
CA TYR A 241 -13.62 -0.92 -11.03
C TYR A 241 -13.96 -1.45 -9.64
N PHE A 242 -13.54 -0.72 -8.60
CA PHE A 242 -13.78 -1.17 -7.23
C PHE A 242 -15.26 -1.02 -6.88
N ASP A 243 -16.00 -0.04 -7.38
CA ASP A 243 -17.43 0.14 -7.08
C ASP A 243 -18.31 -1.06 -7.44
N GLU A 244 -17.91 -1.82 -8.45
CA GLU A 244 -18.67 -2.96 -8.96
C GLU A 244 -18.46 -4.25 -8.16
N LEU A 245 -17.55 -4.25 -7.17
CA LEU A 245 -17.31 -5.43 -6.34
C LEU A 245 -18.46 -5.69 -5.35
N ASP A 246 -19.07 -6.88 -5.41
CA ASP A 246 -20.09 -7.27 -4.43
C ASP A 246 -19.42 -7.72 -3.13
N GLY A 247 -19.37 -6.82 -2.14
CA GLY A 247 -18.68 -6.98 -0.85
C GLY A 247 -17.16 -6.98 -0.96
N SER A 248 -16.61 -7.96 -1.68
CA SER A 248 -15.20 -8.10 -2.05
C SER A 248 -15.01 -9.08 -3.21
N ARG A 249 -16.06 -9.39 -3.97
CA ARG A 249 -16.04 -10.48 -4.96
C ARG A 249 -16.29 -9.96 -6.36
N LYS A 250 -15.65 -10.61 -7.34
CA LYS A 250 -15.87 -10.41 -8.77
C LYS A 250 -15.99 -11.74 -9.47
N VAL A 251 -16.93 -11.87 -10.40
CA VAL A 251 -16.97 -13.00 -11.33
C VAL A 251 -16.06 -12.65 -12.51
N ALA A 252 -15.03 -13.45 -12.73
CA ALA A 252 -14.12 -13.32 -13.85
C ALA A 252 -14.17 -14.59 -14.71
N GLU A 253 -14.05 -14.43 -16.03
CA GLU A 253 -13.94 -15.57 -16.94
C GLU A 253 -12.46 -15.93 -17.11
N LEU A 254 -12.07 -17.08 -16.59
CA LEU A 254 -10.71 -17.59 -16.61
C LEU A 254 -10.66 -18.89 -17.41
N GLY A 255 -9.99 -18.88 -18.55
CA GLY A 255 -9.87 -20.07 -19.41
C GLY A 255 -11.22 -20.67 -19.85
N GLY A 256 -12.23 -19.82 -20.08
CA GLY A 256 -13.60 -20.24 -20.45
C GLY A 256 -14.47 -20.72 -19.29
N THR A 257 -14.01 -20.58 -18.04
CA THR A 257 -14.78 -20.90 -16.83
C THR A 257 -15.05 -19.64 -16.01
N GLN A 258 -16.30 -19.44 -15.62
CA GLN A 258 -16.65 -18.38 -14.67
C GLN A 258 -16.14 -18.73 -13.27
N THR A 259 -15.22 -17.93 -12.77
CA THR A 259 -14.59 -18.09 -11.46
C THR A 259 -14.92 -16.87 -10.59
N VAL A 260 -15.35 -17.11 -9.35
CA VAL A 260 -15.51 -16.04 -8.36
C VAL A 260 -14.16 -15.74 -7.74
N VAL A 261 -13.63 -14.56 -8.01
CA VAL A 261 -12.43 -14.00 -7.40
C VAL A 261 -12.85 -13.21 -6.17
N ASP A 262 -12.42 -13.63 -4.99
CA ASP A 262 -12.66 -12.91 -3.73
C ASP A 262 -11.42 -12.13 -3.35
N PHE A 263 -11.46 -10.80 -3.39
CA PHE A 263 -10.35 -9.91 -3.07
C PHE A 263 -9.94 -9.93 -1.58
N ARG A 264 -10.60 -10.75 -0.76
CA ARG A 264 -10.14 -11.12 0.57
C ARG A 264 -9.59 -12.53 0.55
N ALA A 265 -8.53 -12.76 1.33
CA ALA A 265 -7.89 -14.07 1.37
C ALA A 265 -8.74 -15.15 2.02
N PRO A 266 -8.96 -16.28 1.34
CA PRO A 266 -8.57 -17.58 1.85
C PRO A 266 -7.51 -18.10 0.89
N TRP A 267 -6.49 -17.29 0.56
CA TRP A 267 -5.33 -17.69 -0.26
C TRP A 267 -4.51 -18.74 0.54
N SER A 268 -5.10 -19.92 0.83
CA SER A 268 -4.41 -21.03 1.47
C SER A 268 -3.13 -21.30 0.67
N VAL A 269 -2.01 -21.47 1.36
CA VAL A 269 -0.62 -21.51 0.85
C VAL A 269 0.00 -20.18 0.41
N ALA A 270 0.27 -19.30 1.37
CA ALA A 270 1.69 -19.00 1.57
C ALA A 270 2.17 -19.84 2.76
N PRO A 271 2.86 -20.99 2.57
CA PRO A 271 3.86 -21.31 3.55
C PRO A 271 4.85 -20.15 3.44
N ALA A 272 4.87 -19.29 4.44
CA ALA A 272 6.01 -18.40 4.60
C ALA A 272 7.21 -19.29 4.89
N TYR A 273 7.86 -19.80 3.85
CA TYR A 273 9.25 -20.21 3.93
C TYR A 273 10.11 -18.96 4.06
#